data_AF-A0A377ZK92-F1
#
_entry.id   AF-A0A377ZK92-F1
#
_cell.length_a   1.000
_cell.length_b   1.000
_cell.length_c   1.000
_cell.angle_alpha   90.00
_cell.angle_beta   90.00
_cell.angle_gamma   90.00
#
_symmetry.space_group_name_H-M   'P 1'
#
loop_
_entity.id
_entity.type
_entity.pdbx_description
1 polymer ?
#
loop_
_entity_poly.entity_id
_entity_poly.type
_entity_poly.pdbx_seq_one_letter_code
_entity_poly.pdbx_strand_id
1 'polypeptide(L)' 'MTDIENYHNWLRDAHAMEKQAESLLVATIRRLDNEPQLRTRLEQHLL' A
#
# COMPACT_ATOMS: atom_id res chain seq x y z
N MET A 1 17.72 14.74 17.93
CA MET A 1 17.20 13.46 17.43
C MET A 1 18.28 12.42 17.55
N THR A 2 18.00 11.36 18.29
CA THR A 2 18.88 10.18 18.38
C THR A 2 18.58 9.21 17.23
N ASP A 3 19.53 8.34 16.88
CA ASP A 3 19.34 7.36 15.80
C ASP A 3 18.13 6.43 16.04
N ILE A 4 17.85 6.13 17.31
CA ILE A 4 16.69 5.31 17.73
C ILE A 4 15.37 6.04 17.48
N GLU A 5 15.29 7.34 17.76
CA GLU A 5 14.10 8.15 17.47
C GLU A 5 13.83 8.23 15.95
N ASN A 6 14.88 8.42 15.15
CA ASN A 6 14.76 8.43 13.70
C ASN A 6 14.27 7.08 13.16
N TYR A 7 14.84 5.98 13.66
CA TYR A 7 14.40 4.63 13.31
C TYR A 7 12.91 4.40 13.62
N HIS A 8 12.44 4.80 14.80
CA HIS A 8 11.03 4.68 15.15
C HIS A 8 10.12 5.56 14.29
N ASN A 9 10.56 6.75 13.90
CA ASN A 9 9.80 7.61 12.99
C ASN A 9 9.69 6.97 11.60
N TRP A 10 10.79 6.46 11.05
CA TRP A 10 10.76 5.76 9.75
C TRP A 10 9.84 4.54 9.77
N LEU A 11 9.80 3.77 10.85
CA LEU A 11 8.86 2.65 10.98
C LEU A 11 7.40 3.11 10.97
N ARG A 12 7.09 4.23 11.63
CA ARG A 12 5.73 4.79 11.63
C ARG A 12 5.35 5.32 10.26
N ASP A 13 6.27 6.02 9.60
CA ASP A 13 6.06 6.58 8.27
C ASP A 13 5.86 5.46 7.25
N ALA A 14 6.67 4.39 7.30
CA ALA A 14 6.49 3.20 6.48
C ALA A 14 5.12 2.56 6.70
N HIS A 15 4.69 2.40 7.96
CA HIS A 15 3.38 1.85 8.27
C HIS A 15 2.23 2.71 7.73
N ALA A 16 2.32 4.03 7.88
CA ALA A 16 1.33 4.95 7.34
C ALA A 16 1.28 4.89 5.80
N MET A 17 2.45 4.80 5.16
CA MET A 17 2.56 4.65 3.71
C MET A 17 1.92 3.35 3.22
N GLU A 18 2.14 2.23 3.91
CA GLU A 18 1.50 0.95 3.56
C GLU A 18 -0.04 1.03 3.67
N LYS A 19 -0.56 1.66 4.72
CA LYS A 19 -2.02 1.86 4.87
C LYS A 19 -2.61 2.74 3.77
N GLN A 20 -1.86 3.75 3.34
CA GLN A 20 -2.25 4.58 2.21
C GLN A 20 -2.19 3.82 0.88
N ALA A 21 -1.12 3.04 0.65
CA ALA A 21 -0.95 2.23 -0.55
C ALA A 21 -2.07 1.18 -0.69
N GLU A 22 -2.42 0.49 0.40
CA GLU A 22 -3.56 -0.44 0.47
C GLU A 22 -4.87 0.24 0.03
N SER A 23 -5.15 1.43 0.56
CA SER A 23 -6.37 2.19 0.23
C SER A 23 -6.42 2.59 -1.27
N LEU A 24 -5.29 3.05 -1.81
CA LEU A 24 -5.17 3.40 -3.23
C LEU A 24 -5.33 2.18 -4.14
N LEU A 25 -4.74 1.05 -3.76
CA LEU A 25 -4.79 -0.19 -4.52
C LEU A 25 -6.21 -0.75 -4.57
N VAL A 26 -6.93 -0.77 -3.44
CA VAL A 26 -8.35 -1.14 -3.38
C VAL A 26 -9.20 -0.24 -4.27
N ALA A 27 -8.97 1.08 -4.23
CA ALA A 27 -9.71 2.02 -5.07
C ALA A 27 -9.42 1.82 -6.57
N THR A 28 -8.18 1.46 -6.91
CA THR A 28 -7.75 1.17 -8.29
C THR A 28 -8.40 -0.10 -8.81
N ILE A 29 -8.36 -1.20 -8.04
CA ILE A 29 -9.00 -2.48 -8.37
C ILE A 29 -10.49 -2.29 -8.66
N ARG A 30 -11.20 -1.50 -7.84
CA ARG A 30 -12.65 -1.23 -8.00
C ARG A 30 -13.01 -0.51 -9.30
N ARG A 31 -12.07 0.20 -9.91
CA ARG A 31 -12.29 0.97 -11.15
C ARG A 31 -11.75 0.27 -12.40
N LEU A 32 -11.05 -0.86 -12.23
CA LEU A 32 -10.35 -1.54 -13.31
C LEU A 32 -11.25 -2.62 -13.92
N ASP A 33 -12.06 -2.23 -14.91
CA ASP A 33 -13.05 -3.13 -15.55
C ASP A 33 -12.52 -3.81 -16.83
N ASN A 34 -11.63 -3.16 -17.58
CA ASN A 34 -11.25 -3.59 -18.92
C ASN A 34 -10.06 -4.58 -18.95
N GLU A 35 -9.34 -4.74 -17.84
CA GLU A 35 -8.09 -5.50 -17.78
C GLU A 35 -8.12 -6.53 -16.62
N PRO A 36 -8.83 -7.66 -16.79
CA PRO A 36 -9.07 -8.62 -15.73
C PRO A 36 -7.78 -9.28 -15.21
N GLN A 37 -6.77 -9.48 -16.06
CA GLN A 37 -5.48 -10.07 -15.64
C GLN A 37 -4.71 -9.14 -14.69
N LEU A 38 -4.71 -7.83 -14.98
CA LEU A 38 -4.10 -6.82 -14.11
C LEU A 38 -4.87 -6.74 -12.79
N ARG A 39 -6.20 -6.75 -12.84
CA ARG A 39 -7.03 -6.76 -11.63
C ARG A 39 -6.68 -7.94 -10.71
N THR A 40 -6.58 -9.15 -11.25
CA THR A 40 -6.20 -10.34 -10.46
C THR A 40 -4.82 -10.20 -9.82
N ARG A 41 -3.83 -9.63 -10.52
CA ARG A 41 -2.49 -9.38 -9.95
C ARG A 41 -2.52 -8.37 -8.79
N LEU A 42 -3.32 -7.30 -8.93
CA LEU A 42 -3.49 -6.30 -7.89
C LEU A 42 -4.23 -6.87 -6.66
N GLU A 43 -5.25 -7.71 -6.89
CA GLU A 43 -5.95 -8.44 -5.82
C GLU A 43 -5.02 -9.41 -5.09
N GLN A 44 -4.14 -10.12 -5.82
CA GLN A 44 -3.12 -10.99 -5.22
C GLN A 44 -2.09 -10.25 -4.36
N HIS A 45 -1.77 -9.00 -4.69
CA HIS A 45 -0.86 -8.19 -3.88
C HIS A 45 -1.51 -7.73 -2.56
N LEU A 46 -2.84 -7.77 -2.47
CA LEU A 46 -3.60 -7.39 -1.29
C LEU A 46 -3.84 -8.56 -0.30
N LEU A 47 -3.67 -9.80 -0.76
CA LEU A 47 -3.92 -11.06 -0.02
C LEU A 47 -2.64 -11.60 0.62
#